data_AF-A0A6G8QUM6-F1
#
_entry.id   AF-A0A6G8QUM6-F1
#
_cell.length_a   1.000
_cell.length_b   1.000
_cell.length_c   1.000
_cell.angle_alpha   90.00
_cell.angle_beta   90.00
_cell.angle_gamma   90.00
#
_symmetry.space_group_name_H-M   'P 1'
#
loop_
_entity.id
_entity.type
_entity.pdbx_description
1 polymer ?
#
loop_
_entity_poly.entity_id
_entity_poly.type
_entity_poly.pdbx_seq_one_letter_code
_entity_poly.pdbx_strand_id
1 'polypeptide(L)'
;LGLTTRPGEKGEMHVVPVPLPLVSGLSSVRINIPPDLRPPEARQNILFAVQELGKRYPQGLPKLHPINDMGIQEPELVDLVHKLQDLEQKQCSHRLHKSGQSEQELSWYQRKADLNSEIQQLKSKMRDSQLQKFRDELRNRSRVLKILGHIDADGVLQLKGRAACLIDTGDELLITELMFNGTFNDLDHHQVASLASCFVPCDKSSEQIRLRNELSRPMMQLQEAARKIAEVQRECKLEVNVEEYVESTCRPYLMDVIYCWSSGQS
;
A
#
# COMPACT_ATOMS: atom_id res chain seq x y z
N LEU A 1 7.32 -12.64 -42.45
CA LEU A 1 8.44 -11.94 -43.12
C LEU A 1 7.97 -10.53 -43.46
N GLY A 2 8.40 -9.53 -42.70
CA GLY A 2 8.16 -8.11 -43.02
C GLY A 2 9.05 -7.62 -44.16
N LEU A 3 9.11 -8.36 -45.27
CA LEU A 3 9.98 -8.07 -46.41
C LEU A 3 9.30 -7.26 -47.50
N THR A 4 8.15 -6.66 -47.18
CA THR A 4 7.51 -5.72 -48.08
C THR A 4 7.88 -4.33 -47.61
N THR A 5 8.75 -3.69 -48.38
CA THR A 5 8.69 -2.23 -48.51
C THR A 5 7.24 -1.82 -48.80
N ARG A 6 6.85 -0.59 -48.44
CA ARG A 6 5.47 -0.14 -48.72
C ARG A 6 5.19 -0.29 -50.23
N PRO A 7 3.94 -0.54 -50.65
CA PRO A 7 3.64 -0.67 -52.08
C PRO A 7 4.19 0.53 -52.86
N GLY A 8 5.20 0.30 -53.72
CA GLY A 8 5.89 1.34 -54.51
C GLY A 8 7.31 1.72 -54.08
N GLU A 9 7.79 1.26 -52.92
CA GLU A 9 9.16 1.52 -52.45
C GLU A 9 10.14 0.41 -52.87
N LYS A 10 11.34 0.77 -53.31
CA LYS A 10 12.42 -0.19 -53.61
C LYS A 10 13.24 -0.48 -52.35
N GLY A 11 13.39 -1.76 -52.00
CA GLY A 11 14.21 -2.20 -50.87
C GLY A 11 15.58 -2.70 -51.31
N GLU A 12 16.61 -2.50 -50.47
CA GLU A 12 17.97 -3.02 -50.67
C GLU A 12 18.36 -3.98 -49.54
N MET A 13 19.03 -5.08 -49.89
CA MET A 13 19.49 -6.08 -48.93
C MET A 13 20.79 -5.65 -48.23
N HIS A 14 20.77 -5.63 -46.90
CA HIS A 14 21.92 -5.29 -46.05
C HIS A 14 22.21 -6.40 -45.05
N VAL A 15 23.49 -6.56 -44.70
CA VAL A 15 23.93 -7.45 -43.61
C VAL A 15 24.02 -6.61 -42.34
N VAL A 16 23.21 -6.96 -41.34
CA VAL A 16 23.10 -6.20 -40.08
C VAL A 16 23.40 -7.13 -38.91
N PRO A 17 24.27 -6.74 -37.96
CA PRO A 17 24.41 -7.48 -36.71
C PRO A 17 23.16 -7.31 -35.86
N VAL A 18 22.52 -8.41 -35.45
CA VAL A 18 21.28 -8.40 -34.66
C VAL A 18 21.48 -9.20 -33.37
N PRO A 19 21.19 -8.63 -32.19
CA PRO A 19 21.23 -9.36 -30.93
C PRO A 19 20.08 -10.38 -30.84
N LEU A 20 20.33 -11.51 -30.17
CA LEU A 20 19.38 -12.63 -30.06
C LEU A 20 17.96 -12.26 -29.57
N PRO A 21 17.76 -11.33 -28.62
CA PRO A 21 16.41 -10.94 -28.16
C PRO A 21 15.52 -10.35 -29.24
N LEU A 22 16.08 -9.88 -30.37
CA LEU A 22 15.30 -9.36 -31.49
C LEU A 22 14.87 -10.46 -32.48
N VAL A 23 15.33 -11.71 -32.28
CA VAL A 23 14.95 -12.85 -33.12
C VAL A 23 13.62 -13.41 -32.64
N SER A 24 12.55 -13.14 -33.42
CA SER A 24 11.19 -13.60 -33.09
C SER A 24 10.91 -15.07 -33.43
N GLY A 25 11.75 -15.71 -34.25
CA GLY A 25 11.58 -17.12 -34.60
C GLY A 25 12.57 -17.60 -35.65
N LEU A 26 12.71 -18.92 -35.76
CA LEU A 26 13.61 -19.58 -36.71
C LEU A 26 12.78 -20.43 -37.67
N SER A 27 13.15 -20.39 -38.94
CA SER A 27 12.52 -21.18 -40.02
C SER A 27 13.28 -22.49 -40.23
N SER A 28 12.57 -23.56 -40.61
CA SER A 28 13.19 -24.82 -41.02
C SER A 28 13.83 -24.73 -42.43
N VAL A 29 13.42 -23.76 -43.24
CA VAL A 29 13.94 -23.53 -44.59
C VAL A 29 15.25 -22.73 -44.53
N ARG A 30 16.27 -23.21 -45.25
CA ARG A 30 17.57 -22.56 -45.40
C ARG A 30 17.78 -22.10 -46.85
N ILE A 31 18.41 -20.94 -47.00
CA ILE A 31 18.85 -20.42 -48.31
C ILE A 31 20.34 -20.71 -48.44
N ASN A 32 20.79 -21.04 -49.65
CA ASN A 32 22.22 -21.15 -49.90
C ASN A 32 22.85 -19.75 -49.95
N ILE A 33 23.78 -19.47 -49.05
CA ILE A 33 24.40 -18.14 -48.91
C ILE A 33 25.82 -18.21 -49.49
N PRO A 34 26.20 -17.31 -50.43
CA PRO A 34 27.56 -17.27 -50.94
C PRO A 34 28.55 -16.86 -49.84
N PRO A 35 29.83 -17.27 -49.94
CA PRO A 35 30.82 -17.02 -48.90
C PRO A 35 31.16 -15.53 -48.72
N ASP A 36 30.93 -14.69 -49.73
CA ASP A 36 31.16 -13.24 -49.67
C ASP A 36 29.88 -12.45 -50.00
N LEU A 37 29.43 -11.62 -49.07
CA LEU A 37 28.25 -10.75 -49.17
C LEU A 37 28.62 -9.25 -49.26
N ARG A 38 29.91 -8.91 -49.36
CA ARG A 38 30.36 -7.52 -49.62
C ARG A 38 29.95 -7.01 -51.00
N PRO A 39 29.95 -7.82 -52.08
CA PRO A 39 29.46 -7.38 -53.38
C PRO A 39 27.95 -7.10 -53.36
N PRO A 40 27.48 -6.00 -53.98
CA PRO A 40 26.04 -5.67 -54.03
C PRO A 40 25.23 -6.73 -54.80
N GLU A 41 25.80 -7.31 -55.86
CA GLU A 41 25.18 -8.36 -56.67
C GLU A 41 24.89 -9.63 -55.86
N ALA A 42 25.82 -10.02 -54.97
CA ALA A 42 25.64 -11.18 -54.09
C ALA A 42 24.47 -10.97 -53.11
N ARG A 43 24.33 -9.76 -52.54
CA ARG A 43 23.20 -9.41 -51.67
C ARG A 43 21.88 -9.35 -52.45
N GLN A 44 21.92 -8.84 -53.68
CA GLN A 44 20.75 -8.77 -54.55
C GLN A 44 20.22 -10.18 -54.92
N ASN A 45 21.11 -11.14 -55.17
CA ASN A 45 20.74 -12.53 -55.44
C ASN A 45 20.03 -13.18 -54.23
N ILE A 46 20.51 -12.90 -53.01
CA ILE A 46 19.84 -13.36 -51.79
C ILE A 46 18.47 -12.69 -51.63
N LEU A 47 18.34 -11.40 -51.93
CA LEU A 47 17.05 -10.71 -51.89
C LEU A 47 16.02 -11.38 -52.81
N PHE A 48 16.41 -11.72 -54.04
CA PHE A 48 15.53 -12.44 -54.97
C PHE A 48 15.14 -13.82 -54.44
N ALA A 49 16.08 -14.58 -53.89
CA ALA A 49 15.79 -15.89 -53.30
C ALA A 49 14.78 -15.79 -52.14
N VAL A 50 14.93 -14.78 -51.29
CA VAL A 50 14.01 -14.55 -50.16
C VAL A 50 12.63 -14.08 -50.66
N GLN A 51 12.58 -13.23 -51.70
CA GLN A 51 11.31 -12.81 -52.31
C GLN A 51 10.55 -13.99 -52.93
N GLU A 52 11.25 -14.90 -53.62
CA GLU A 52 10.65 -16.12 -54.16
C GLU A 52 10.13 -17.04 -53.05
N LEU A 53 10.82 -17.13 -51.92
CA LEU A 53 10.30 -17.83 -50.73
C LEU A 53 9.03 -17.18 -50.20
N GLY A 54 8.96 -15.85 -50.17
CA GLY A 54 7.74 -15.12 -49.79
C GLY A 54 6.54 -15.44 -50.69
N LYS A 55 6.77 -15.54 -52.00
CA LYS A 55 5.71 -15.95 -52.97
C LYS A 55 5.30 -17.42 -52.77
N ARG A 56 6.26 -18.30 -52.50
CA ARG A 56 6.03 -19.73 -52.31
C ARG A 56 5.29 -20.04 -51.00
N TYR A 57 5.48 -19.22 -49.97
CA TYR A 57 4.88 -19.37 -48.65
C TYR A 57 4.03 -18.13 -48.27
N PRO A 58 2.85 -17.93 -48.90
CA PRO A 58 2.04 -16.73 -48.71
C PRO A 58 1.48 -16.58 -47.29
N GLN A 59 1.34 -17.68 -46.54
CA GLN A 59 0.91 -17.66 -45.14
C GLN A 59 2.07 -17.55 -44.13
N GLY A 60 3.31 -17.46 -44.61
CA GLY A 60 4.51 -17.37 -43.79
C GLY A 60 5.38 -18.63 -43.85
N LEU A 61 6.66 -18.48 -43.48
CA LEU A 61 7.62 -19.57 -43.47
C LEU A 61 7.32 -20.59 -42.36
N PRO A 62 7.56 -21.89 -42.60
CA PRO A 62 7.44 -22.92 -41.58
C PRO A 62 8.47 -22.68 -40.47
N LYS A 63 7.99 -22.52 -39.23
CA LYS A 63 8.82 -22.32 -38.04
C LYS A 63 9.37 -23.65 -37.53
N LEU A 64 10.55 -23.61 -36.91
CA LEU A 64 11.09 -24.76 -36.16
C LEU A 64 10.28 -25.00 -34.90
N HIS A 65 9.94 -26.27 -34.66
CA HIS A 65 9.27 -26.72 -33.47
C HIS A 65 10.26 -26.85 -32.30
N PRO A 66 10.02 -26.20 -31.15
CA PRO A 66 10.96 -26.20 -30.01
C PRO A 66 11.29 -27.61 -29.48
N ILE A 67 10.31 -28.51 -29.45
CA ILE A 67 10.49 -29.89 -28.98
C ILE A 67 11.07 -30.77 -30.09
N ASN A 68 10.30 -30.99 -31.17
CA ASN A 68 10.64 -31.93 -32.24
C ASN A 68 11.90 -31.55 -33.03
N ASP A 69 12.09 -30.27 -33.35
CA ASP A 69 13.17 -29.84 -34.25
C ASP A 69 14.39 -29.30 -33.50
N MET A 70 14.17 -28.60 -32.37
CA MET A 70 15.25 -28.02 -31.57
C MET A 70 15.68 -28.93 -30.40
N GLY A 71 14.96 -30.02 -30.13
CA GLY A 71 15.34 -31.02 -29.12
C GLY A 71 15.23 -30.54 -27.67
N ILE A 72 14.36 -29.56 -27.39
CA ILE A 72 14.21 -29.04 -26.03
C ILE A 72 13.37 -30.01 -25.18
N GLN A 73 13.94 -30.48 -24.07
CA GLN A 73 13.35 -31.51 -23.20
C GLN A 73 13.01 -31.01 -21.79
N GLU A 74 13.25 -29.73 -21.50
CA GLU A 74 12.97 -29.17 -20.17
C GLU A 74 11.46 -29.21 -19.89
N PRO A 75 11.02 -29.83 -18.78
CA PRO A 75 9.61 -30.13 -18.55
C PRO A 75 8.74 -28.88 -18.50
N GLU A 76 9.20 -27.80 -17.85
CA GLU A 76 8.45 -26.54 -17.75
C GLU A 76 8.21 -25.91 -19.13
N LEU A 77 9.20 -25.97 -20.03
CA LEU A 77 9.12 -25.40 -21.37
C LEU A 77 8.29 -26.28 -22.31
N VAL A 78 8.40 -27.62 -22.17
CA VAL A 78 7.55 -28.58 -22.89
C VAL A 78 6.07 -28.34 -22.56
N ASP A 79 5.75 -28.18 -21.27
CA ASP A 79 4.39 -27.87 -20.82
C ASP A 79 3.88 -26.54 -21.36
N LEU A 80 4.74 -25.51 -21.42
CA LEU A 80 4.38 -24.21 -21.98
C LEU A 80 4.09 -24.29 -23.48
N VAL A 81 4.89 -25.06 -24.23
CA VAL A 81 4.70 -25.27 -25.67
C VAL A 81 3.37 -26.00 -25.94
N HIS A 82 3.04 -27.05 -25.18
CA HIS A 82 1.74 -27.72 -25.30
C HIS A 82 0.59 -26.78 -24.94
N LYS A 83 0.71 -25.97 -23.88
CA LYS A 83 -0.31 -24.97 -23.51
C LYS A 83 -0.53 -23.93 -24.62
N LEU A 84 0.54 -23.48 -25.28
CA LEU A 84 0.44 -22.57 -26.42
C LEU A 84 -0.33 -23.20 -27.57
N GLN A 85 -0.03 -24.46 -27.92
CA GLN A 85 -0.75 -25.20 -28.95
C GLN A 85 -2.24 -25.36 -28.62
N ASP A 86 -2.56 -25.71 -27.38
CA ASP A 86 -3.95 -25.82 -26.91
C ASP A 86 -4.69 -24.48 -27.01
N LEU A 87 -4.02 -23.37 -26.67
CA LEU A 87 -4.59 -22.03 -26.77
C LEU A 87 -4.81 -21.59 -28.21
N GLU A 88 -3.83 -21.83 -29.10
CA GLU A 88 -3.95 -21.57 -30.53
C GLU A 88 -5.10 -22.38 -31.15
N GLN A 89 -5.21 -23.67 -30.80
CA GLN A 89 -6.32 -24.51 -31.27
C GLN A 89 -7.67 -23.99 -30.77
N LYS A 90 -7.77 -23.62 -29.50
CA LYS A 90 -8.98 -23.01 -28.93
C LYS A 90 -9.32 -21.71 -29.65
N GLN A 91 -8.34 -20.85 -29.91
CA GLN A 91 -8.53 -19.61 -30.64
C GLN A 91 -9.06 -19.88 -32.06
N CYS A 92 -8.42 -20.76 -32.83
CA CYS A 92 -8.83 -21.12 -34.19
C CYS A 92 -10.23 -21.78 -34.24
N SER A 93 -10.58 -22.55 -33.22
CA SER A 93 -11.89 -23.19 -33.09
C SER A 93 -13.00 -22.22 -32.67
N HIS A 94 -12.64 -21.07 -32.08
CA HIS A 94 -13.59 -20.12 -31.52
C HIS A 94 -14.45 -19.47 -32.62
N ARG A 95 -15.74 -19.27 -32.32
CA ARG A 95 -16.72 -18.72 -33.29
C ARG A 95 -16.29 -17.36 -33.83
N LEU A 96 -15.74 -16.49 -32.96
CA LEU A 96 -15.29 -15.16 -33.34
C LEU A 96 -14.05 -15.17 -34.26
N HIS A 97 -13.22 -16.21 -34.21
CA HIS A 97 -12.06 -16.32 -35.11
C HIS A 97 -12.48 -16.57 -36.56
N LYS A 98 -13.66 -17.18 -36.76
CA LYS A 98 -14.21 -17.49 -38.09
C LYS A 98 -15.14 -16.39 -38.64
N SER A 99 -15.62 -15.48 -37.80
CA SER A 99 -16.50 -14.39 -38.20
C SER A 99 -15.70 -13.14 -38.58
N GLY A 100 -15.94 -12.59 -39.78
CA GLY A 100 -15.33 -11.33 -40.24
C GLY A 100 -15.76 -10.07 -39.46
N GLN A 101 -16.59 -10.20 -38.42
CA GLN A 101 -17.04 -9.11 -37.55
C GLN A 101 -16.22 -8.97 -36.25
N SER A 102 -15.13 -9.73 -36.12
CA SER A 102 -14.44 -9.89 -34.82
C SER A 102 -13.82 -8.61 -34.25
N GLU A 103 -13.31 -7.69 -35.06
CA GLU A 103 -12.53 -6.55 -34.55
C GLU A 103 -13.39 -5.51 -33.82
N GLN A 104 -14.58 -5.20 -34.34
CA GLN A 104 -15.48 -4.21 -33.71
C GLN A 104 -16.04 -4.75 -32.39
N GLU A 105 -16.48 -6.00 -32.37
CA GLU A 105 -17.00 -6.64 -31.15
C GLU A 105 -15.91 -6.76 -30.06
N LEU A 106 -14.68 -7.11 -30.45
CA LEU A 106 -13.53 -7.14 -29.54
C LEU A 106 -13.23 -5.75 -28.99
N SER A 107 -13.32 -4.70 -29.82
CA SER A 107 -13.08 -3.31 -29.40
C SER A 107 -14.09 -2.86 -28.33
N TRP A 108 -15.37 -3.21 -28.47
CA TRP A 108 -16.39 -2.89 -27.48
C TRP A 108 -16.18 -3.66 -26.18
N TYR A 109 -15.81 -4.94 -26.28
CA TYR A 109 -15.50 -5.75 -25.11
C TYR A 109 -14.28 -5.20 -24.35
N GLN A 110 -13.24 -4.81 -25.08
CA GLN A 110 -12.04 -4.20 -24.51
C GLN A 110 -12.37 -2.87 -23.84
N ARG A 111 -13.15 -2.00 -24.50
CA ARG A 111 -13.61 -0.74 -23.90
C ARG A 111 -14.41 -0.96 -22.61
N LYS A 112 -15.26 -1.98 -22.57
CA LYS A 112 -16.00 -2.36 -21.36
C LYS A 112 -15.07 -2.84 -20.24
N ALA A 113 -14.05 -3.64 -20.58
CA ALA A 113 -13.06 -4.11 -19.61
C ALA A 113 -12.26 -2.95 -19.01
N ASP A 114 -11.82 -2.00 -19.84
CA ASP A 114 -11.10 -0.81 -19.41
C ASP A 114 -11.94 0.06 -18.46
N LEU A 115 -13.19 0.34 -18.84
CA LEU A 115 -14.13 1.09 -18.00
C LEU A 115 -14.40 0.39 -16.67
N ASN A 116 -14.52 -0.94 -16.66
CA ASN A 116 -14.68 -1.70 -15.42
C ASN A 116 -13.43 -1.59 -14.52
N SER A 117 -12.23 -1.63 -15.11
CA SER A 117 -10.99 -1.42 -14.37
C SER A 117 -10.94 -0.02 -13.75
N GLU A 118 -11.29 1.01 -14.51
CA GLU A 118 -11.35 2.39 -14.05
C GLU A 118 -12.37 2.57 -12.91
N ILE A 119 -13.56 1.95 -13.02
CA ILE A 119 -14.57 1.95 -11.95
C ILE A 119 -14.01 1.34 -10.67
N GLN A 120 -13.29 0.21 -10.75
CA GLN A 120 -12.71 -0.43 -9.56
C GLN A 120 -11.63 0.46 -8.93
N GLN A 121 -10.79 1.10 -9.74
CA GLN A 121 -9.77 2.03 -9.26
C GLN A 121 -10.40 3.24 -8.56
N LEU A 122 -11.41 3.86 -9.16
CA LEU A 122 -12.12 5.00 -8.57
C LEU A 122 -12.82 4.60 -7.26
N LYS A 123 -13.47 3.44 -7.21
CA LYS A 123 -14.07 2.92 -5.98
C LYS A 123 -13.04 2.71 -4.87
N SER A 124 -11.84 2.21 -5.20
CA SER A 124 -10.76 2.09 -4.22
C SER A 124 -10.35 3.47 -3.70
N LYS A 125 -10.08 4.42 -4.60
CA LYS A 125 -9.69 5.80 -4.22
C LYS A 125 -10.75 6.49 -3.35
N MET A 126 -12.03 6.25 -3.60
CA MET A 126 -13.12 6.76 -2.76
C MET A 126 -13.08 6.16 -1.35
N ARG A 127 -12.85 4.85 -1.21
CA ARG A 127 -12.70 4.19 0.11
C ARG A 127 -11.46 4.68 0.85
N ASP A 128 -10.39 4.94 0.12
CA ASP A 128 -9.12 5.44 0.66
C ASP A 128 -9.17 6.95 0.95
N SER A 129 -10.30 7.62 0.72
CA SER A 129 -10.46 9.04 0.98
C SER A 129 -10.27 9.34 2.47
N GLN A 130 -9.35 10.27 2.75
CA GLN A 130 -9.02 10.73 4.10
C GLN A 130 -10.25 11.28 4.85
N LEU A 131 -11.26 11.78 4.12
CA LEU A 131 -12.51 12.28 4.70
C LEU A 131 -13.31 11.20 5.41
N GLN A 132 -13.34 9.96 4.89
CA GLN A 132 -14.07 8.88 5.54
C GLN A 132 -13.37 8.45 6.83
N LYS A 133 -12.04 8.31 6.78
CA LYS A 133 -11.22 8.01 7.96
C LYS A 133 -11.42 9.06 9.06
N PHE A 134 -11.37 10.35 8.69
CA PHE A 134 -11.61 11.44 9.64
C PHE A 134 -13.01 11.40 10.27
N ARG A 135 -14.05 11.09 9.49
CA ARG A 135 -15.43 10.96 10.02
C ARG A 135 -15.56 9.79 10.98
N ASP A 136 -14.94 8.65 10.67
CA ASP A 136 -14.96 7.47 11.53
C ASP A 136 -14.22 7.74 12.85
N GLU A 137 -13.06 8.40 12.77
CA GLU A 137 -12.26 8.80 13.93
C GLU A 137 -13.02 9.81 14.83
N LEU A 138 -13.66 10.82 14.24
CA LEU A 138 -14.50 11.79 14.97
C LEU A 138 -15.65 11.09 15.70
N ARG A 139 -16.31 10.13 15.04
CA ARG A 139 -17.39 9.33 15.64
C ARG A 139 -16.87 8.51 16.82
N ASN A 140 -15.71 7.89 16.68
CA ASN A 140 -15.07 7.11 17.74
C ASN A 140 -14.69 7.99 18.94
N ARG A 141 -14.08 9.17 18.71
CA ARG A 141 -13.79 10.16 19.77
C ARG A 141 -15.06 10.67 20.45
N SER A 142 -16.12 10.97 19.70
CA SER A 142 -17.41 11.35 20.28
C SER A 142 -17.97 10.27 21.20
N ARG A 143 -17.79 8.98 20.84
CA ARG A 143 -18.19 7.86 21.71
C ARG A 143 -17.39 7.82 23.01
N VAL A 144 -16.08 8.08 22.97
CA VAL A 144 -15.24 8.19 24.18
C VAL A 144 -15.80 9.29 25.10
N LEU A 145 -16.05 10.49 24.55
CA LEU A 145 -16.58 11.61 25.32
C LEU A 145 -17.95 11.31 25.95
N LYS A 146 -18.80 10.51 25.27
CA LYS A 146 -20.08 10.04 25.82
C LYS A 146 -19.88 9.07 26.99
N ILE A 147 -18.99 8.09 26.84
CA ILE A 147 -18.73 7.08 27.87
C ILE A 147 -18.11 7.72 29.13
N LEU A 148 -17.20 8.67 28.95
CA LEU A 148 -16.57 9.40 30.06
C LEU A 148 -17.48 10.48 30.67
N GLY A 149 -18.63 10.76 30.06
CA GLY A 149 -19.62 11.72 30.56
C GLY A 149 -19.26 13.19 30.31
N HIS A 150 -18.42 13.48 29.31
CA HIS A 150 -18.12 14.85 28.88
C HIS A 150 -19.24 15.45 28.02
N ILE A 151 -19.93 14.59 27.26
CA ILE A 151 -21.13 14.93 26.49
C ILE A 151 -22.21 13.87 26.73
N ASP A 152 -23.49 14.21 26.54
CA ASP A 152 -24.58 13.23 26.64
C ASP A 152 -24.88 12.49 25.32
N ALA A 153 -25.96 11.71 25.31
CA ALA A 153 -26.38 10.93 24.15
C ALA A 153 -26.67 11.80 22.91
N ASP A 154 -27.17 13.02 23.11
CA ASP A 154 -27.50 13.98 22.05
C ASP A 154 -26.30 14.86 21.66
N GLY A 155 -25.17 14.72 22.37
CA GLY A 155 -23.94 15.46 22.11
C GLY A 155 -23.88 16.82 22.81
N VAL A 156 -24.72 17.06 23.81
CA VAL A 156 -24.71 18.28 24.61
C VAL A 156 -23.64 18.20 25.69
N LEU A 157 -22.89 19.29 25.84
CA LEU A 157 -21.75 19.40 26.76
C LEU A 157 -22.18 19.36 28.23
N GLN A 158 -21.61 18.41 28.96
CA GLN A 158 -21.83 18.20 30.40
C GLN A 158 -20.80 18.95 31.25
N LEU A 159 -20.93 18.87 32.58
CA LEU A 159 -20.04 19.57 33.51
C LEU A 159 -18.56 19.14 33.36
N LYS A 160 -18.30 17.83 33.23
CA LYS A 160 -16.95 17.32 32.92
C LYS A 160 -16.42 17.89 31.61
N GLY A 161 -17.25 17.96 30.58
CA GLY A 161 -16.87 18.56 29.29
C GLY A 161 -16.49 20.03 29.41
N ARG A 162 -17.26 20.82 30.18
CA ARG A 162 -16.94 22.24 30.44
C ARG A 162 -15.64 22.41 31.21
N ALA A 163 -15.39 21.56 32.21
CA ALA A 163 -14.13 21.58 32.96
C ALA A 163 -12.94 21.24 32.05
N ALA A 164 -13.07 20.23 31.20
CA ALA A 164 -12.05 19.85 30.22
C ALA A 164 -11.70 21.00 29.27
N CYS A 165 -12.69 21.79 28.82
CA CYS A 165 -12.46 22.96 27.96
C CYS A 165 -11.66 24.10 28.62
N LEU A 166 -11.42 24.05 29.94
CA LEU A 166 -10.62 25.04 30.66
C LEU A 166 -9.18 24.55 30.93
N ILE A 167 -8.85 23.34 30.50
CA ILE A 167 -7.53 22.76 30.67
C ILE A 167 -6.76 22.93 29.36
N ASP A 168 -5.82 23.86 29.36
CA ASP A 168 -4.95 24.14 28.19
C ASP A 168 -3.58 23.42 28.28
N THR A 169 -3.25 22.85 29.44
CA THR A 169 -1.95 22.22 29.70
C THR A 169 -2.15 20.79 30.22
N GLY A 170 -1.57 19.82 29.51
CA GLY A 170 -1.68 18.40 29.82
C GLY A 170 -2.85 17.73 29.11
N ASP A 171 -3.17 16.49 29.54
CA ASP A 171 -4.29 15.72 29.00
C ASP A 171 -5.59 16.12 29.71
N GLU A 172 -6.49 16.77 28.97
CA GLU A 172 -7.73 17.34 29.49
C GLU A 172 -8.71 16.29 30.01
N LEU A 173 -8.70 15.07 29.44
CA LEU A 173 -9.58 13.99 29.87
C LEU A 173 -9.09 13.43 31.20
N LEU A 174 -7.78 13.19 31.33
CA LEU A 174 -7.19 12.63 32.53
C LEU A 174 -7.32 13.58 33.72
N ILE A 175 -6.95 14.86 33.55
CA ILE A 175 -7.02 15.84 34.62
C ILE A 175 -8.48 16.01 35.09
N THR A 176 -9.42 16.09 34.14
CA THR A 176 -10.85 16.16 34.47
C THR A 176 -11.31 14.91 35.23
N GLU A 177 -10.92 13.72 34.80
CA GLU A 177 -11.32 12.47 35.47
C GLU A 177 -10.79 12.42 36.91
N LEU A 178 -9.55 12.89 37.16
CA LEU A 178 -8.98 12.97 38.49
C LEU A 178 -9.69 13.97 39.40
N MET A 179 -10.09 15.13 38.85
CA MET A 179 -10.89 16.12 39.58
C MET A 179 -12.24 15.56 40.01
N PHE A 180 -12.96 14.90 39.10
CA PHE A 180 -14.31 14.41 39.35
C PHE A 180 -14.36 13.11 40.17
N ASN A 181 -13.30 12.31 40.13
CA ASN A 181 -13.17 11.13 41.00
C ASN A 181 -12.63 11.48 42.40
N GLY A 182 -12.43 12.78 42.69
CA GLY A 182 -12.04 13.27 44.01
C GLY A 182 -10.60 12.99 44.40
N THR A 183 -9.72 12.69 43.44
CA THR A 183 -8.30 12.36 43.71
C THR A 183 -7.62 13.47 44.50
N PHE A 184 -7.89 14.73 44.16
CA PHE A 184 -7.28 15.90 44.80
C PHE A 184 -7.86 16.24 46.17
N ASN A 185 -9.00 15.66 46.58
CA ASN A 185 -9.68 16.04 47.83
C ASN A 185 -8.90 15.58 49.07
N ASP A 186 -8.18 14.46 48.95
CA ASP A 186 -7.42 13.85 50.05
C ASP A 186 -5.95 14.30 50.09
N LEU A 187 -5.53 15.21 49.20
CA LEU A 187 -4.14 15.62 49.03
C LEU A 187 -3.85 16.95 49.72
N ASP A 188 -2.68 17.04 50.36
CA ASP A 188 -2.16 18.33 50.81
C ASP A 188 -1.62 19.17 49.63
N HIS A 189 -1.35 20.45 49.89
CA HIS A 189 -0.89 21.39 48.85
C HIS A 189 0.45 20.98 48.20
N HIS A 190 1.32 20.27 48.92
CA HIS A 190 2.60 19.77 48.38
C HIS A 190 2.40 18.57 47.48
N GLN A 191 1.51 17.64 47.87
CA GLN A 191 1.10 16.50 47.07
C GLN A 191 0.36 16.94 45.80
N VAL A 192 -0.50 17.96 45.88
CA VAL A 192 -1.18 18.54 44.70
C VAL A 192 -0.15 19.13 43.74
N ALA A 193 0.80 19.94 44.21
CA ALA A 193 1.85 20.52 43.37
C ALA A 193 2.71 19.42 42.72
N SER A 194 3.07 18.39 43.50
CA SER A 194 3.83 17.24 43.03
C SER A 194 3.09 16.46 41.94
N LEU A 195 1.81 16.12 42.15
CA LEU A 195 1.01 15.40 41.17
C LEU A 195 0.77 16.23 39.90
N ALA A 196 0.56 17.54 40.04
CA ALA A 196 0.38 18.44 38.91
C ALA A 196 1.62 18.50 38.00
N SER A 197 2.82 18.26 38.54
CA SER A 197 4.06 18.21 37.74
C SER A 197 4.04 17.12 36.66
N CYS A 198 3.25 16.04 36.85
CA CYS A 198 3.08 14.98 35.85
C CYS A 198 2.40 15.46 34.56
N PHE A 199 1.60 16.53 34.63
CA PHE A 199 0.85 17.04 33.48
C PHE A 199 1.65 18.03 32.64
N VAL A 200 2.79 18.49 33.14
CA VAL A 200 3.66 19.41 32.42
C VAL A 200 4.57 18.59 31.50
N PRO A 201 4.62 18.90 30.19
CA PRO A 201 5.55 18.25 29.28
C PRO A 201 7.00 18.43 29.76
N CYS A 202 7.62 17.32 30.14
CA CYS A 202 9.03 17.25 30.51
C CYS A 202 9.70 16.11 29.73
N ASP A 203 11.01 16.25 29.49
CA ASP A 203 11.84 15.22 28.86
C ASP A 203 11.92 13.99 29.76
N LYS A 204 12.03 12.80 29.15
CA LYS A 204 12.25 11.56 29.91
C LYS A 204 13.59 11.66 30.62
N SER A 205 13.59 11.51 31.94
CA SER A 205 14.82 11.36 32.71
C SER A 205 15.29 9.91 32.69
N SER A 206 16.60 9.69 32.59
CA SER A 206 17.24 8.37 32.75
C SER A 206 17.53 8.02 34.21
N GLU A 207 17.24 8.93 35.15
CA GLU A 207 17.45 8.71 36.57
C GLU A 207 16.38 7.79 37.17
N GLN A 208 16.78 6.99 38.15
CA GLN A 208 15.85 6.11 38.85
C GLN A 208 14.95 6.93 39.78
N ILE A 209 13.69 7.10 39.38
CA ILE A 209 12.68 7.83 40.15
C ILE A 209 12.32 7.02 41.40
N ARG A 210 12.64 7.54 42.58
CA ARG A 210 12.21 6.98 43.87
C ARG A 210 11.15 7.89 44.47
N LEU A 211 9.89 7.51 44.29
CA LEU A 211 8.77 8.25 44.88
C LEU A 211 8.71 8.03 46.39
N ARG A 212 8.40 9.11 47.12
CA ARG A 212 8.06 9.04 48.56
C ARG A 212 6.80 8.21 48.76
N ASN A 213 6.70 7.57 49.92
CA ASN A 213 5.51 6.80 50.29
C ASN A 213 4.22 7.62 50.20
N GLU A 214 4.28 8.91 50.55
CA GLU A 214 3.17 9.86 50.48
C GLU A 214 2.68 10.14 49.05
N LEU A 215 3.51 9.92 48.04
CA LEU A 215 3.19 10.14 46.62
C LEU A 215 2.75 8.85 45.91
N SER A 216 2.87 7.70 46.56
CA SER A 216 2.53 6.39 45.97
C SER A 216 1.05 6.26 45.63
N ARG A 217 0.15 6.63 46.57
CA ARG A 217 -1.31 6.58 46.37
C ARG A 217 -1.78 7.53 45.27
N PRO A 218 -1.39 8.83 45.25
CA PRO A 218 -1.72 9.74 44.16
C PRO A 218 -1.24 9.24 42.79
N MET A 219 -0.02 8.69 42.74
CA MET A 219 0.55 8.15 41.50
C MET A 219 -0.24 6.93 41.00
N MET A 220 -0.64 6.04 41.90
CA MET A 220 -1.46 4.87 41.54
C MET A 220 -2.82 5.31 40.99
N GLN A 221 -3.49 6.27 41.61
CA GLN A 221 -4.78 6.80 41.14
C GLN A 221 -4.67 7.48 39.77
N LEU A 222 -3.57 8.20 39.52
CA LEU A 222 -3.24 8.77 38.20
C LEU A 222 -3.12 7.68 37.13
N GLN A 223 -2.33 6.63 37.41
CA GLN A 223 -2.12 5.52 36.47
C GLN A 223 -3.39 4.73 36.20
N GLU A 224 -4.20 4.47 37.23
CA GLU A 224 -5.49 3.79 37.08
C GLU A 224 -6.47 4.60 36.22
N ALA A 225 -6.55 5.92 36.43
CA ALA A 225 -7.38 6.80 35.61
C ALA A 225 -6.90 6.85 34.16
N ALA A 226 -5.59 6.98 33.92
CA ALA A 226 -5.02 6.97 32.58
C ALA A 226 -5.29 5.65 31.85
N ARG A 227 -5.12 4.52 32.55
CA ARG A 227 -5.38 3.18 32.01
C ARG A 227 -6.85 3.02 31.63
N LYS A 228 -7.77 3.41 32.50
CA LYS A 228 -9.22 3.36 32.24
C LYS A 228 -9.60 4.19 31.01
N ILE A 229 -9.03 5.40 30.86
CA ILE A 229 -9.27 6.26 29.70
C ILE A 229 -8.75 5.58 28.42
N ALA A 230 -7.53 5.05 28.43
CA ALA A 230 -6.96 4.35 27.28
C ALA A 230 -7.76 3.10 26.88
N GLU A 231 -8.27 2.35 27.85
CA GLU A 231 -9.15 1.20 27.61
C GLU A 231 -10.45 1.62 26.93
N VAL A 232 -11.10 2.69 27.42
CA VAL A 232 -12.29 3.26 26.77
C VAL A 232 -11.99 3.72 25.35
N GLN A 233 -10.85 4.38 25.11
CA GLN A 233 -10.41 4.78 23.76
C GLN A 233 -10.28 3.57 22.83
N ARG A 234 -9.64 2.49 23.32
CA ARG A 234 -9.46 1.24 22.57
C ARG A 234 -10.80 0.55 22.28
N GLU A 235 -11.70 0.47 23.26
CA GLU A 235 -13.06 -0.06 23.07
C GLU A 235 -13.88 0.74 22.05
N CYS A 236 -13.60 2.04 21.94
CA CYS A 236 -14.17 2.92 20.94
C CYS A 236 -13.49 2.83 19.57
N LYS A 237 -12.58 1.86 19.36
CA LYS A 237 -11.85 1.62 18.10
C LYS A 237 -10.90 2.76 17.72
N LEU A 238 -10.33 3.46 18.70
CA LEU A 238 -9.17 4.31 18.47
C LEU A 238 -7.89 3.47 18.56
N GLU A 239 -6.91 3.77 17.72
CA GLU A 239 -5.60 3.13 17.72
C GLU A 239 -4.76 3.70 18.86
N VAL A 240 -4.93 3.14 20.05
CA VAL A 240 -4.21 3.55 21.27
C VAL A 240 -3.60 2.31 21.92
N ASN A 241 -2.30 2.39 22.23
CA ASN A 241 -1.63 1.44 23.10
C ASN A 241 -1.80 1.91 24.56
N VAL A 242 -2.39 1.05 25.39
CA VAL A 242 -2.71 1.39 26.79
C VAL A 242 -1.46 1.70 27.60
N GLU A 243 -0.40 0.89 27.47
CA GLU A 243 0.83 1.11 28.24
C GLU A 243 1.56 2.36 27.79
N GLU A 244 1.62 2.60 26.48
CA GLU A 244 2.25 3.80 25.92
C GLU A 244 1.51 5.08 26.33
N TYR A 245 0.17 5.04 26.35
CA TYR A 245 -0.64 6.16 26.83
C TYR A 245 -0.39 6.42 28.32
N VAL A 246 -0.37 5.37 29.15
CA VAL A 246 -0.09 5.52 30.58
C VAL A 246 1.32 6.08 30.82
N GLU A 247 2.34 5.58 30.12
CA GLU A 247 3.72 6.08 30.25
C GLU A 247 3.88 7.52 29.77
N SER A 248 3.22 7.89 28.65
CA SER A 248 3.37 9.22 28.06
C SER A 248 2.62 10.31 28.83
N THR A 249 1.51 9.97 29.49
CA THR A 249 0.70 10.91 30.27
C THR A 249 1.07 10.93 31.75
N CYS A 250 1.56 9.82 32.32
CA CYS A 250 2.03 9.77 33.70
C CYS A 250 3.55 9.97 33.74
N ARG A 251 4.01 11.23 33.92
CA ARG A 251 5.43 11.59 33.95
C ARG A 251 5.92 11.92 35.36
N PRO A 252 6.32 10.91 36.18
CA PRO A 252 6.65 11.14 37.59
C PRO A 252 8.03 11.78 37.82
N TYR A 253 8.75 12.18 36.77
CA TYR A 253 10.16 12.57 36.80
C TYR A 253 10.47 13.72 37.78
N LEU A 254 9.54 14.65 37.93
CA LEU A 254 9.71 15.83 38.79
C LEU A 254 8.90 15.75 40.09
N MET A 255 8.15 14.67 40.34
CA MET A 255 7.23 14.61 41.48
C MET A 255 7.94 14.82 42.82
N ASP A 256 9.04 14.12 43.06
CA ASP A 256 9.79 14.23 44.32
C ASP A 256 10.44 15.62 44.46
N VAL A 257 11.06 16.12 43.37
CA VAL A 257 11.70 17.44 43.34
C VAL A 257 10.69 18.56 43.62
N ILE A 258 9.51 18.51 43.01
CA ILE A 258 8.45 19.51 43.21
C ILE A 258 7.86 19.42 44.61
N TYR A 259 7.74 18.21 45.17
CA TYR A 259 7.36 18.05 46.56
C TYR A 259 8.39 18.73 47.49
N CYS A 260 9.69 18.42 47.35
CA CYS A 260 10.78 19.06 48.10
C CYS A 260 10.74 20.59 47.98
N TRP A 261 10.68 21.08 46.75
CA TRP A 261 10.67 22.51 46.45
C TRP A 261 9.48 23.21 47.09
N SER A 262 8.27 22.64 46.96
CA SER A 262 7.06 23.22 47.56
C SER A 262 7.10 23.21 49.10
N SER A 263 7.83 22.27 49.70
CA SER A 263 8.07 22.18 51.14
C SER A 263 9.23 23.06 51.65
N GLY A 264 9.88 23.83 50.77
CA GLY A 264 10.97 24.74 51.12
C GLY A 264 12.33 24.07 51.34
N GLN A 265 12.52 22.84 50.86
CA GLN A 265 13.81 22.17 50.88
C GLN A 265 14.72 22.75 49.79
N SER A 266 15.98 23.01 50.14
CA SER A 266 17.02 23.50 49.22
C SER A 266 17.81 22.36 48.60
#